data_AF-A0A6B3ENL5-F1
#
_entry.id   AF-A0A6B3ENL5-F1
#
_cell.length_a   1.000
_cell.length_b   1.000
_cell.length_c   1.000
_cell.angle_alpha   90.00
_cell.angle_beta   90.00
_cell.angle_gamma   90.00
#
_symmetry.space_group_name_H-M   'P 1'
#
loop_
_entity.id
_entity.type
_entity.pdbx_description
1 polymer ?
#
loop_
_entity_poly.entity_id
_entity_poly.type
_entity_poly.pdbx_seq_one_letter_code
_entity_poly.pdbx_strand_id
1 'polypeptide(L)'
;LPLDAEEAEAYLAAGEVRARITMNCSGKHTAMLAACRANGWPTGSYLDPGHPLQLLVRDCVEEAAGEEISALGIDGCGAPLMALSLTGLARAFRSFVLADPSSAEGRVAAAMRAHPEYVAGTR
;
A
#
# COMPACT_ATOMS: atom_id res chain seq x y z
N LEU A 1 14.00 4.01 -9.23
CA LEU A 1 15.26 3.88 -8.46
C LEU A 1 14.84 3.48 -7.06
N PRO A 2 15.70 2.77 -6.33
CA PRO A 2 15.56 2.66 -4.88
C PRO A 2 15.24 4.03 -4.25
N LEU A 3 14.45 4.03 -3.18
CA LEU A 3 14.03 5.27 -2.52
C LEU A 3 15.18 5.90 -1.71
N ASP A 4 16.00 5.07 -1.07
CA ASP A 4 17.18 5.50 -0.35
C ASP A 4 18.24 6.09 -1.30
N ALA A 5 18.84 7.21 -0.92
CA ALA A 5 19.75 7.96 -1.79
C ALA A 5 21.04 7.19 -2.05
N GLU A 6 21.61 6.56 -1.02
CA GLU A 6 22.84 5.77 -1.17
C GLU A 6 22.61 4.52 -2.02
N GLU A 7 21.48 3.81 -1.83
CA GLU A 7 21.10 2.69 -2.71
C GLU A 7 20.86 3.17 -4.15
N ALA A 8 20.24 4.33 -4.34
CA ALA A 8 19.99 4.85 -5.68
C ALA A 8 21.30 5.16 -6.43
N GLU A 9 22.29 5.72 -5.74
CA GLU A 9 23.63 5.97 -6.29
C GLU A 9 24.37 4.65 -6.59
N ALA A 10 24.39 3.71 -5.64
CA ALA A 10 25.02 2.41 -5.84
C ALA A 10 24.38 1.62 -6.99
N TYR A 11 23.04 1.65 -7.09
CA TYR A 11 22.29 1.02 -8.16
C TYR A 11 22.67 1.59 -9.53
N LEU A 12 22.72 2.91 -9.67
CA LEU A 12 23.15 3.56 -10.90
C LEU A 12 24.64 3.30 -11.22
N ALA A 13 25.51 3.30 -10.20
CA ALA A 13 26.94 3.02 -10.35
C ALA A 13 27.20 1.58 -10.81
N ALA A 14 26.32 0.64 -10.45
CA ALA A 14 26.33 -0.73 -10.96
C ALA A 14 25.89 -0.88 -12.43
N GLY A 15 25.51 0.22 -13.09
CA GLY A 15 25.05 0.24 -14.49
C GLY A 15 23.56 -0.04 -14.64
N GLU A 16 22.81 -0.12 -13.55
CA GLU A 16 21.37 -0.33 -13.58
C GLU A 16 20.62 0.94 -14.00
N VAL A 17 19.37 0.77 -14.41
CA VAL A 17 18.50 1.86 -14.88
C VAL A 17 17.17 1.89 -14.14
N ARG A 18 16.45 3.01 -14.25
CA ARG A 18 15.11 3.17 -13.64
C ARG A 18 14.18 2.01 -14.00
N ALA A 19 13.77 1.24 -12.99
CA ALA A 19 12.82 0.14 -13.15
C ALA A 19 11.68 0.22 -12.13
N ARG A 20 10.46 -0.13 -12.53
CA ARG A 20 9.27 -0.11 -11.66
C ARG A 20 9.42 -0.98 -10.41
N ILE A 21 10.14 -2.09 -10.51
CA ILE A 21 10.37 -3.01 -9.39
C ILE A 21 11.16 -2.35 -8.25
N THR A 22 11.99 -1.35 -8.57
CA THR A 22 12.79 -0.59 -7.59
C THR A 22 12.03 0.54 -6.91
N MET A 23 10.82 0.87 -7.37
CA MET A 23 10.00 1.90 -6.74
C MET A 23 9.43 1.35 -5.43
N ASN A 24 9.40 2.18 -4.37
CA ASN A 24 8.89 1.80 -3.06
C ASN A 24 7.45 1.25 -3.07
N CYS A 25 6.62 1.64 -4.04
CA CYS A 25 5.26 1.11 -4.18
C CYS A 25 5.19 -0.31 -4.73
N SER A 26 6.28 -0.91 -5.23
CA SER A 26 6.26 -2.19 -5.93
C SER A 26 5.65 -3.33 -5.10
N GLY A 27 5.87 -3.34 -3.79
CA GLY A 27 5.23 -4.27 -2.85
C GLY A 27 3.71 -4.12 -2.79
N LYS A 28 3.20 -2.88 -2.68
CA LYS A 28 1.76 -2.56 -2.72
C LYS A 28 1.12 -3.06 -4.01
N HIS A 29 1.75 -2.82 -5.16
CA HIS A 29 1.25 -3.31 -6.46
C HIS A 29 1.27 -4.84 -6.55
N THR A 30 2.30 -5.49 -5.99
CA THR A 30 2.38 -6.95 -5.97
C THR A 30 1.25 -7.55 -5.13
N ALA A 31 0.96 -6.98 -3.95
CA ALA A 31 -0.15 -7.40 -3.11
C ALA A 31 -1.52 -7.20 -3.81
N MET A 32 -1.71 -6.06 -4.46
CA MET A 32 -2.89 -5.78 -5.27
C MET A 32 -3.10 -6.81 -6.39
N LEU A 33 -2.06 -7.13 -7.15
CA LEU A 33 -2.11 -8.14 -8.21
C LEU A 33 -2.33 -9.55 -7.66
N ALA A 34 -1.74 -9.89 -6.52
CA ALA A 34 -1.96 -11.16 -5.84
C ALA A 34 -3.43 -11.30 -5.39
N ALA A 35 -4.01 -10.24 -4.83
CA ALA A 35 -5.43 -10.20 -4.48
C ALA A 35 -6.33 -10.37 -5.72
N CYS A 36 -6.03 -9.69 -6.84
CA CYS A 36 -6.76 -9.91 -8.09
C CYS A 36 -6.70 -11.39 -8.53
N ARG A 37 -5.51 -12.00 -8.53
CA ARG A 37 -5.35 -13.42 -8.91
C ARG A 37 -6.09 -14.37 -7.98
N ALA A 38 -6.04 -14.14 -6.68
CA ALA A 38 -6.73 -14.96 -5.69
C ALA A 38 -8.25 -14.92 -5.84
N ASN A 39 -8.81 -13.81 -6.33
CA ASN A 39 -10.25 -13.60 -6.51
C ASN A 39 -10.72 -13.76 -7.96
N GLY A 40 -9.84 -14.13 -8.89
CA GLY A 40 -10.18 -14.22 -10.32
C GLY A 40 -10.53 -12.88 -10.98
N TRP A 41 -10.09 -11.76 -10.42
CA TRP A 41 -10.33 -10.43 -10.98
C TRP A 41 -9.31 -10.06 -12.06
N PRO A 42 -9.67 -9.16 -13.00
CA PRO A 42 -8.75 -8.67 -14.02
C PRO A 42 -7.48 -8.04 -13.43
N THR A 43 -6.31 -8.52 -13.84
CA THR A 43 -5.04 -7.93 -13.40
C THR A 43 -4.60 -6.74 -14.25
N GLY A 44 -5.19 -6.55 -15.45
CA GLY A 44 -4.82 -5.47 -16.37
C GLY A 44 -5.42 -4.11 -16.01
N SER A 45 -6.56 -4.10 -15.32
CA SER A 45 -7.31 -2.88 -14.95
C SER A 45 -7.38 -2.66 -13.44
N TYR A 46 -6.51 -3.31 -12.66
CA TYR A 46 -6.56 -3.27 -11.19
C TYR A 46 -6.39 -1.88 -10.55
N LEU A 47 -5.93 -0.88 -11.31
CA LEU A 47 -5.79 0.51 -10.87
C LEU A 47 -7.03 1.37 -11.17
N ASP A 48 -7.98 0.86 -11.95
CA ASP A 48 -9.23 1.56 -12.23
C ASP A 48 -10.03 1.74 -10.92
N PRO A 49 -10.46 2.96 -10.55
CA PRO A 49 -11.27 3.20 -9.35
C PRO A 49 -12.55 2.35 -9.27
N GLY A 50 -13.11 1.94 -10.42
CA GLY A 50 -14.27 1.05 -10.50
C GLY A 50 -13.93 -0.44 -10.42
N HIS A 51 -12.65 -0.80 -10.35
CA HIS A 51 -12.22 -2.20 -10.25
C HIS A 51 -12.61 -2.80 -8.89
N PRO A 52 -13.06 -4.07 -8.80
CA PRO A 52 -13.43 -4.72 -7.54
C PRO A 52 -12.36 -4.60 -6.44
N LEU A 53 -11.09 -4.70 -6.81
CA LEU A 53 -9.97 -4.45 -5.91
C LEU A 53 -9.99 -3.04 -5.30
N GLN A 54 -10.17 -2.00 -6.12
CA GLN A 54 -10.10 -0.61 -5.62
C GLN A 54 -11.32 -0.27 -4.78
N LEU A 55 -12.49 -0.83 -5.12
CA LEU A 55 -13.68 -0.77 -4.27
C LEU A 55 -13.43 -1.44 -2.92
N LEU A 56 -12.83 -2.64 -2.89
CA LEU A 56 -12.46 -3.31 -1.64
C LEU A 56 -11.46 -2.49 -0.81
N VAL A 57 -10.43 -1.93 -1.44
CA VAL A 57 -9.47 -1.06 -0.74
C VAL A 57 -10.17 0.15 -0.15
N ARG A 58 -11.11 0.76 -0.89
CA ARG A 58 -11.91 1.88 -0.40
C ARG A 58 -12.74 1.47 0.81
N ASP A 59 -13.46 0.36 0.73
CA ASP A 59 -14.29 -0.13 1.84
C ASP A 59 -13.45 -0.36 3.10
N CYS A 60 -12.29 -1.02 2.97
CA CYS A 60 -11.37 -1.23 4.09
C CYS A 60 -10.85 0.09 4.70
N VAL A 61 -10.56 1.10 3.87
CA VAL A 61 -10.10 2.40 4.35
C VAL A 61 -11.22 3.16 5.03
N GLU A 62 -12.44 3.17 4.48
CA GLU A 62 -13.61 3.83 5.08
C GLU A 62 -14.00 3.17 6.41
N GLU A 63 -13.95 1.84 6.49
CA GLU A 63 -14.19 1.10 7.74
C GLU A 63 -13.15 1.44 8.81
N ALA A 64 -11.86 1.39 8.46
CA ALA A 64 -10.78 1.70 9.40
C ALA A 64 -10.81 3.18 9.84
N ALA A 65 -11.07 4.08 8.90
CA ALA A 65 -11.16 5.51 9.16
C ALA A 65 -12.44 5.88 9.89
N GLY A 66 -13.52 5.10 9.76
CA GLY A 66 -14.86 5.39 10.29
C GLY A 66 -15.51 6.61 9.64
N GLU A 67 -15.24 6.86 8.36
CA GLU A 67 -15.81 7.93 7.55
C GLU A 67 -15.72 7.60 6.06
N GLU A 68 -16.54 8.24 5.23
CA GLU A 68 -16.51 8.08 3.79
C GLU A 68 -15.35 8.87 3.15
N ILE A 69 -14.81 8.35 2.06
CA ILE A 69 -13.79 9.05 1.26
C ILE A 69 -14.43 10.26 0.58
N SER A 70 -13.89 11.44 0.90
CA SER A 70 -14.40 12.72 0.39
C SER A 70 -14.01 13.03 -1.06
N ALA A 71 -12.88 12.48 -1.52
CA ALA A 71 -12.39 12.66 -2.88
C ALA A 71 -11.36 11.58 -3.26
N LEU A 72 -11.23 11.32 -4.56
CA LEU A 72 -10.20 10.46 -5.13
C LEU A 72 -9.21 11.28 -5.96
N GLY A 73 -7.92 11.07 -5.73
CA GLY A 73 -6.83 11.49 -6.58
C GLY A 73 -6.12 10.29 -7.21
N ILE A 74 -5.00 10.56 -7.89
CA ILE A 74 -4.12 9.54 -8.46
C ILE A 74 -2.72 9.75 -7.85
N ASP A 75 -2.19 8.71 -7.21
CA ASP A 75 -0.85 8.68 -6.66
C ASP A 75 0.21 8.61 -7.78
N GLY A 76 1.47 8.96 -7.50
CA GLY A 76 2.56 8.91 -8.48
C GLY A 76 2.82 7.49 -9.03
N CYS A 77 2.36 6.45 -8.33
CA CYS A 77 2.41 5.06 -8.79
C CYS A 77 1.20 4.64 -9.66
N GLY A 78 0.23 5.54 -9.86
CA GLY A 78 -0.99 5.34 -10.65
C GLY A 78 -2.16 4.73 -9.88
N ALA A 79 -2.03 4.45 -8.58
CA ALA A 79 -3.12 3.94 -7.76
C ALA A 79 -4.07 5.06 -7.31
N PRO A 80 -5.36 4.76 -7.06
CA PRO A 80 -6.27 5.70 -6.42
C PRO A 80 -5.73 6.19 -5.06
N LEU A 81 -5.80 7.50 -4.84
CA LEU A 81 -5.41 8.17 -3.60
C LEU A 81 -6.67 8.69 -2.90
N MET A 82 -6.90 8.31 -1.66
CA MET A 82 -8.15 8.56 -0.96
C MET A 82 -8.00 9.70 0.05
N ALA A 83 -8.88 10.71 -0.05
CA ALA A 83 -8.88 11.85 0.87
C ALA A 83 -9.71 11.57 2.13
N LEU A 84 -9.03 11.64 3.28
CA LEU A 84 -9.60 11.53 4.62
C LEU A 84 -9.37 12.81 5.43
N SER A 85 -10.17 13.03 6.47
CA SER A 85 -9.86 13.96 7.53
C SER A 85 -8.64 13.49 8.34
N LEU A 86 -7.94 14.40 9.00
CA LEU A 86 -6.82 14.03 9.88
C LEU A 86 -7.29 13.10 11.02
N THR A 87 -8.50 13.29 11.53
CA THR A 87 -9.10 12.44 12.56
C THR A 87 -9.47 11.05 12.02
N GLY A 88 -9.94 10.96 10.77
CA GLY A 88 -10.16 9.70 10.07
C GLY A 88 -8.87 8.93 9.88
N LEU A 89 -7.81 9.59 9.40
CA LEU A 89 -6.49 8.99 9.26
C LEU A 89 -5.95 8.46 10.61
N ALA A 90 -6.08 9.23 11.68
CA ALA A 90 -5.67 8.81 13.02
C ALA A 90 -6.45 7.57 13.52
N ARG A 91 -7.77 7.51 13.25
CA ARG A 91 -8.59 6.32 13.54
C ARG A 91 -8.14 5.10 12.74
N ALA A 92 -7.87 5.28 11.45
CA ALA A 92 -7.42 4.21 10.58
C ALA A 92 -6.17 3.54 11.18
N PHE A 93 -5.12 4.30 11.49
CA PHE A 93 -3.93 3.71 12.15
C PHE A 93 -4.23 3.10 13.51
N ARG A 94 -5.06 3.75 14.34
CA ARG A 94 -5.46 3.21 15.64
C ARG A 94 -6.15 1.84 15.51
N SER A 95 -6.97 1.64 14.48
CA SER A 95 -7.69 0.37 14.28
C SER A 95 -6.73 -0.81 14.11
N PHE A 96 -5.65 -0.66 13.33
CA PHE A 96 -4.62 -1.68 13.15
C PHE A 96 -3.80 -1.93 14.42
N VAL A 97 -3.55 -0.88 15.22
CA VAL A 97 -2.81 -1.01 16.50
C VAL A 97 -3.62 -1.80 17.52
N LEU A 98 -4.94 -1.62 17.55
CA LEU A 98 -5.83 -2.24 18.54
C LEU A 98 -6.48 -3.54 18.04
N ALA A 99 -6.24 -3.92 16.79
CA ALA A 99 -6.80 -5.13 16.21
C ALA A 99 -6.37 -6.38 16.99
N ASP A 100 -7.27 -7.35 17.07
CA ASP A 100 -6.95 -8.66 17.62
C ASP A 100 -5.78 -9.27 16.84
N PRO A 101 -4.72 -9.80 17.49
CA PRO A 101 -3.55 -10.34 16.79
C PRO A 101 -3.87 -11.44 15.77
N SER A 102 -5.01 -12.12 15.93
CA SER A 102 -5.49 -13.14 15.00
C SER A 102 -6.29 -12.58 13.82
N SER A 103 -6.70 -11.30 13.83
CA SER A 103 -7.38 -10.65 12.71
C SER A 103 -6.42 -10.37 11.54
N ALA A 104 -6.95 -9.99 10.37
CA ALA A 104 -6.11 -9.63 9.23
C ALA A 104 -5.23 -8.40 9.53
N GLU A 105 -5.84 -7.37 10.11
CA GLU A 105 -5.21 -6.11 10.52
C GLU A 105 -4.15 -6.37 11.60
N GLY A 106 -4.48 -7.18 12.61
CA GLY A 106 -3.57 -7.54 13.68
C GLY A 106 -2.35 -8.31 13.20
N ARG A 107 -2.53 -9.25 12.27
CA ARG A 107 -1.42 -9.99 11.64
C ARG A 107 -0.51 -9.07 10.82
N VAL A 108 -1.09 -8.15 10.04
CA VAL A 108 -0.30 -7.15 9.28
C VAL A 108 0.48 -6.25 10.23
N ALA A 109 -0.16 -5.71 11.27
CA ALA A 109 0.48 -4.83 12.24
C ALA A 109 1.59 -5.56 13.02
N ALA A 110 1.38 -6.83 13.38
CA ALA A 110 2.40 -7.65 14.01
C ALA A 110 3.59 -7.92 13.09
N ALA A 111 3.35 -8.27 11.82
CA ALA A 111 4.41 -8.50 10.84
C ALA A 111 5.25 -7.24 10.60
N MET A 112 4.61 -6.08 10.44
CA MET A 112 5.31 -4.80 10.28
C MET A 112 6.20 -4.45 11.48
N ARG A 113 5.77 -4.77 12.71
CA ARG A 113 6.57 -4.55 13.93
C ARG A 113 7.70 -5.57 14.10
N ALA A 114 7.46 -6.82 13.69
CA ALA A 114 8.46 -7.89 13.76
C ALA A 114 9.54 -7.76 12.68
N HIS A 115 9.19 -7.13 11.55
CA HIS A 115 10.07 -6.95 10.38
C HIS A 115 10.06 -5.49 9.88
N PRO A 116 10.49 -4.51 10.70
CA PRO A 116 10.50 -3.10 10.31
C PRO A 116 11.38 -2.82 9.08
N GLU A 117 12.38 -3.66 8.81
CA GLU A 117 13.25 -3.59 7.63
C GLU A 117 12.49 -3.71 6.31
N TYR A 118 11.35 -4.41 6.29
CA TYR A 118 10.50 -4.51 5.10
C TYR A 118 9.52 -3.34 4.95
N VAL A 119 9.44 -2.46 5.96
CA VAL A 119 8.59 -1.27 5.93
C VAL A 119 9.38 -0.04 5.52
N ALA A 120 10.52 0.19 6.15
CA ALA A 120 11.32 1.41 5.98
C ALA A 120 12.73 1.17 5.42
N GLY A 121 13.15 -0.08 5.25
CA GLY A 121 14.54 -0.42 4.98
C GLY A 121 15.37 -0.54 6.26
N THR A 122 16.66 -0.78 6.11
CA THR A 122 17.61 -0.99 7.22
C THR A 122 18.46 0.24 7.55
N ARG A 123 18.23 1.36 6.85
CA ARG A 123 18.94 2.63 7.00
C ARG A 123 17.94 3.77 7.02
#